data_AF-A0A2M6ZH01-F1
#
_entry.id   AF-A0A2M6ZH01-F1
#
_cell.length_a   1.000
_cell.length_b   1.000
_cell.length_c   1.000
_cell.angle_alpha   90.00
_cell.angle_beta   90.00
_cell.angle_gamma   90.00
#
_symmetry.space_group_name_H-M   'P 1'
#
loop_
_entity.id
_entity.type
_entity.pdbx_description
1 polymer ?
#
loop_
_entity_poly.entity_id
_entity_poly.type
_entity_poly.pdbx_seq_one_letter_code
_entity_poly.pdbx_strand_id
1 'polypeptide(L)'
;MNNRGQIDLRIIGLVSLILLFSIFVARGISISSPKVAITIALGIGVCIVTFLKPELGLYILVFSMLLSPEFEVAQIPKRAVAIRIDDVLLVVIFFTWLARLAINKELGVLRFTSLNRLILGYTIITIIFTARGIIAGEVIPIRSFFYLLKYIEYFFLYFMVSNMVRDKNQIKGLIIAMFITCVIVCITTYPQVLRGERTTTPFEGEPGEPATLGGYLLLMMAVILGFFLYSSSFRTSLCLIVLLLFAAPPFIFSLSRASYMGFVPMLLTLTFLTKKKRGILIVGLILLGTFYTAGIMPESVKERIGITFIGKEYRVGPVRMELEESAGVRIESWQSMLKKLVKSPLWGFGVTGIGFFLDGQYF
;
A
#
# COMPACT_ATOMS: atom_id res chain seq x y z
N MET A 1 -13.07 60.22 -20.65
CA MET A 1 -12.04 60.35 -19.60
C MET A 1 -12.27 59.28 -18.54
N ASN A 2 -11.23 58.49 -18.27
CA ASN A 2 -10.94 57.61 -17.13
C ASN A 2 -12.10 57.04 -16.28
N ASN A 3 -12.35 55.74 -16.43
CA ASN A 3 -12.83 54.91 -15.32
C ASN A 3 -11.69 53.98 -14.85
N ARG A 4 -10.56 54.58 -14.48
CA ARG A 4 -9.40 53.89 -13.90
C ARG A 4 -9.66 53.68 -12.40
N GLY A 5 -9.73 52.41 -11.98
CA GLY A 5 -9.14 52.02 -10.70
C GLY A 5 -10.04 51.88 -9.47
N GLN A 6 -11.31 51.48 -9.59
CA GLN A 6 -11.96 50.85 -8.43
C GLN A 6 -11.48 49.40 -8.34
N ILE A 7 -10.40 49.20 -7.59
CA ILE A 7 -9.93 47.87 -7.21
C ILE A 7 -11.05 47.26 -6.36
N ASP A 8 -11.66 46.18 -6.87
CA ASP A 8 -12.76 45.48 -6.20
C ASP A 8 -12.33 45.08 -4.78
N LEU A 9 -13.14 45.43 -3.78
CA LEU A 9 -12.89 45.14 -2.37
C LEU A 9 -12.67 43.64 -2.13
N ARG A 10 -13.27 42.79 -2.98
CA ARG A 10 -13.07 41.34 -2.98
C ARG A 10 -11.66 40.94 -3.42
N ILE A 11 -11.09 41.65 -4.40
CA ILE A 11 -9.72 41.43 -4.86
C ILE A 11 -8.74 41.86 -3.77
N ILE A 12 -8.99 42.99 -3.09
CA ILE A 12 -8.17 43.43 -1.96
C ILE A 12 -8.23 42.39 -0.84
N GLY A 13 -9.43 41.94 -0.46
CA GLY A 13 -9.59 40.90 0.57
C GLY A 13 -8.89 39.58 0.21
N LEU A 14 -8.99 39.14 -1.04
CA LEU A 14 -8.32 37.94 -1.54
C LEU A 14 -6.79 38.09 -1.50
N VAL A 15 -6.26 39.21 -1.98
CA VAL A 15 -4.82 39.49 -2.01
C VAL A 15 -4.27 39.59 -0.58
N SER A 16 -4.97 40.27 0.33
CA SER A 16 -4.61 40.35 1.75
C SER A 16 -4.62 38.96 2.41
N LEU A 17 -5.60 38.11 2.10
CA LEU A 17 -5.67 36.74 2.60
C LEU A 17 -4.48 35.91 2.09
N ILE A 18 -4.15 36.00 0.79
CA ILE A 18 -3.01 35.30 0.20
C ILE A 18 -1.70 35.77 0.84
N LEU A 19 -1.54 37.07 1.06
CA LEU A 19 -0.36 37.65 1.72
C LEU A 19 -0.24 37.19 3.17
N LEU A 20 -1.32 37.23 3.95
CA LEU A 20 -1.34 36.75 5.33
C LEU A 20 -1.01 35.26 5.41
N PHE A 21 -1.58 34.45 4.52
CA PHE A 21 -1.29 33.03 4.43
C PHE A 21 0.18 32.78 4.05
N SER A 22 0.71 33.55 3.09
CA SER A 22 2.10 33.44 2.65
C SER A 22 3.08 33.81 3.77
N ILE A 23 2.78 34.87 4.54
CA ILE A 23 3.58 35.28 5.71
C ILE A 23 3.50 34.23 6.82
N PHE A 24 2.32 33.66 7.07
CA PHE A 24 2.14 32.59 8.05
C PHE A 24 2.97 31.35 7.68
N VAL A 25 2.90 30.91 6.42
CA VAL A 25 3.68 29.78 5.90
C VAL A 25 5.17 30.09 5.95
N ALA A 26 5.60 31.28 5.50
CA ALA A 26 6.99 31.70 5.53
C ALA A 26 7.56 31.71 6.95
N ARG A 27 6.82 32.28 7.91
CA ARG A 27 7.20 32.29 9.33
C ARG A 27 7.25 30.89 9.92
N GLY A 28 6.30 30.02 9.57
CA GLY A 28 6.32 28.61 9.96
C GLY A 28 7.56 27.89 9.42
N ILE A 29 7.94 28.12 8.17
CA ILE A 29 9.14 27.57 7.54
C ILE A 29 10.41 28.11 8.21
N SER A 30 10.48 29.41 8.51
CA SER A 30 11.68 30.05 9.10
C SER A 30 11.96 29.63 10.55
N ILE A 31 10.94 29.23 11.31
CA ILE A 31 11.09 28.78 12.70
C ILE A 31 11.32 27.27 12.77
N SER A 32 11.01 26.54 11.70
CA SER A 32 11.13 25.09 11.63
C SER A 32 12.55 24.64 11.30
N SER A 33 12.88 23.39 11.63
CA SER A 33 14.16 22.80 11.19
C SER A 33 14.24 22.77 9.65
N PRO A 34 15.45 22.87 9.05
CA PRO A 34 15.62 22.82 7.59
C PRO A 34 14.94 21.61 6.92
N LYS A 35 14.89 20.46 7.63
CA LYS A 35 14.20 19.25 7.16
C LYS A 35 12.68 19.45 7.04
N VAL A 36 12.06 20.08 8.04
CA VAL A 36 10.62 20.37 8.05
C VAL A 36 10.28 21.41 6.99
N ALA A 37 11.11 22.45 6.85
CA ALA A 37 10.99 23.47 5.81
C ALA A 37 10.97 22.87 4.39
N ILE A 38 11.94 22.01 4.08
CA ILE A 38 12.02 21.30 2.78
C ILE A 38 10.80 20.41 2.57
N THR A 39 10.37 19.69 3.60
CA THR A 39 9.20 18.79 3.52
C THR A 39 7.92 19.57 3.21
N ILE A 40 7.70 20.70 3.89
CA ILE A 40 6.54 21.58 3.65
C ILE A 40 6.60 22.15 2.22
N ALA A 41 7.77 22.63 1.78
CA ALA A 41 7.94 23.17 0.43
C ALA A 41 7.66 22.12 -0.65
N LEU A 42 8.16 20.90 -0.49
CA LEU A 42 7.88 19.78 -1.40
C LEU A 42 6.39 19.40 -1.38
N GLY A 43 5.77 19.34 -0.21
CA GLY A 43 4.34 19.06 -0.07
C GLY A 43 3.46 20.09 -0.79
N ILE A 44 3.75 21.38 -0.60
CA ILE A 44 3.07 22.46 -1.33
C ILE A 44 3.31 22.35 -2.84
N GLY A 45 4.54 22.04 -3.26
CA GLY A 45 4.87 21.79 -4.67
C GLY A 45 4.00 20.67 -5.27
N VAL A 46 3.87 19.54 -4.56
CA VAL A 46 3.00 18.43 -4.99
C VAL A 46 1.53 18.86 -5.07
N CYS A 47 1.04 19.65 -4.11
CA CYS A 47 -0.33 20.19 -4.16
C CYS A 47 -0.54 21.03 -5.41
N ILE A 48 0.37 21.96 -5.71
CA ILE A 48 0.29 22.85 -6.87
C ILE A 48 0.32 22.03 -8.16
N VAL A 49 1.28 21.11 -8.30
CA VAL A 49 1.41 20.25 -9.49
C VAL A 49 0.14 19.43 -9.71
N THR A 50 -0.39 18.83 -8.66
CA THR A 50 -1.62 18.02 -8.71
C THR A 50 -2.83 18.88 -9.05
N PHE A 51 -2.94 20.10 -8.50
CA PHE A 51 -4.03 21.00 -8.82
C PHE A 51 -4.02 21.42 -10.30
N LEU A 52 -2.84 21.74 -10.82
CA LEU A 52 -2.66 22.13 -12.22
C LEU A 52 -2.89 20.94 -13.18
N LYS A 53 -2.33 19.78 -12.84
CA LYS A 53 -2.39 18.56 -13.64
C LYS A 53 -2.67 17.36 -12.74
N PRO A 54 -3.96 17.04 -12.48
CA PRO A 54 -4.36 15.96 -11.60
C PRO A 54 -3.71 14.62 -11.97
N GLU A 55 -3.57 14.35 -13.26
CA GLU A 55 -2.93 13.13 -13.78
C GLU A 55 -1.52 12.92 -13.21
N LEU A 56 -0.73 13.99 -13.05
CA LEU A 56 0.61 13.91 -12.46
C LEU A 56 0.57 13.50 -10.98
N GLY A 57 -0.52 13.83 -10.26
CA GLY A 57 -0.74 13.37 -8.90
C GLY A 57 -0.75 11.84 -8.79
N LEU A 58 -1.34 11.14 -9.77
CA LEU A 58 -1.31 9.67 -9.79
C LEU A 58 0.11 9.12 -9.96
N TYR A 59 0.93 9.74 -10.80
CA TYR A 59 2.33 9.33 -10.96
C TYR A 59 3.12 9.56 -9.68
N ILE A 60 2.94 10.72 -9.04
CA ILE A 60 3.58 11.04 -7.76
C ILE A 60 3.22 10.00 -6.70
N LEU A 61 1.95 9.61 -6.64
CA LEU A 61 1.48 8.60 -5.71
C LEU A 61 2.11 7.21 -5.98
N VAL A 62 2.21 6.81 -7.25
CA VAL A 62 2.88 5.55 -7.62
C VAL A 62 4.34 5.56 -7.17
N PHE A 63 5.05 6.67 -7.36
CA PHE A 63 6.43 6.80 -6.89
C PHE A 63 6.53 6.84 -5.35
N SER A 64 5.51 7.35 -4.64
CA SER A 64 5.56 7.44 -3.18
C SER A 64 5.24 6.12 -2.46
N MET A 65 4.48 5.19 -3.05
CA MET A 65 3.97 3.99 -2.36
C MET A 65 5.02 3.14 -1.59
N LEU A 66 6.29 3.15 -1.97
CA LEU A 66 7.37 2.50 -1.19
C LEU A 66 8.59 3.38 -0.94
N LEU A 67 8.62 4.57 -1.54
CA LEU A 67 9.71 5.52 -1.36
C LEU A 67 9.35 6.59 -0.33
N SER A 68 8.12 6.61 0.17
CA SER A 68 7.70 7.53 1.21
C SER A 68 8.14 7.03 2.60
N PRO A 69 8.65 7.93 3.46
CA PRO A 69 8.99 7.58 4.83
C PRO A 69 7.72 7.40 5.68
N GLU A 70 7.85 6.55 6.70
CA GLU A 70 6.82 6.30 7.69
C GLU A 70 7.15 7.03 9.01
N PHE A 71 6.17 7.72 9.57
CA PHE A 71 6.30 8.40 10.86
C PHE A 71 5.46 7.70 11.93
N GLU A 72 6.10 7.35 13.04
CA GLU A 72 5.38 6.89 14.23
C GLU A 72 4.69 8.07 14.92
N VAL A 73 3.36 8.06 14.97
CA VAL A 73 2.57 9.16 15.57
C VAL A 73 2.10 8.83 16.98
N ALA A 74 1.91 7.54 17.28
CA ALA A 74 1.54 7.10 18.63
C ALA A 74 2.11 5.72 18.96
N GLN A 75 2.78 5.60 20.11
CA GLN A 75 3.19 4.32 20.68
C GLN A 75 2.09 3.82 21.63
N ILE A 76 1.32 2.84 21.17
CA ILE A 76 0.32 2.13 21.98
C ILE A 76 0.97 0.81 22.44
N PRO A 77 0.67 0.29 23.65
CA PRO A 77 1.22 -0.99 24.08
C PRO A 77 0.96 -2.06 23.01
N LYS A 78 2.05 -2.61 22.47
CA LYS A 78 2.15 -3.70 21.48
C LYS A 78 2.08 -3.37 19.98
N ARG A 79 1.90 -2.12 19.51
CA ARG A 79 2.29 -1.65 18.13
C ARG A 79 2.04 -0.14 17.96
N ALA A 80 2.96 0.56 17.28
CA ALA A 80 2.77 1.97 16.93
C ALA A 80 1.72 2.17 15.83
N VAL A 81 0.91 3.22 15.93
CA VAL A 81 0.12 3.72 14.80
C VAL A 81 1.03 4.63 14.00
N ALA A 82 1.36 4.18 12.79
CA ALA A 82 2.28 4.87 11.91
C ALA A 82 1.51 5.47 10.73
N ILE A 83 1.87 6.71 10.40
CA ILE A 83 1.30 7.47 9.29
C ILE A 83 2.37 7.57 8.22
N ARG A 84 2.04 7.13 7.01
CA ARG A 84 2.94 7.22 5.87
C ARG A 84 2.73 8.53 5.13
N ILE A 85 3.80 9.09 4.55
CA ILE A 85 3.64 10.30 3.72
C ILE A 85 2.71 10.03 2.54
N ASP A 86 2.73 8.81 1.98
CA ASP A 86 1.84 8.46 0.87
C ASP A 86 0.35 8.50 1.25
N ASP A 87 -0.01 8.19 2.50
CA ASP A 87 -1.39 8.34 3.00
C ASP A 87 -1.81 9.83 2.98
N VAL A 88 -0.95 10.71 3.50
CA VAL A 88 -1.18 12.17 3.49
C VAL A 88 -1.26 12.71 2.06
N LEU A 89 -0.36 12.27 1.18
CA LEU A 89 -0.35 12.66 -0.23
C LEU A 89 -1.63 12.20 -0.94
N LEU A 90 -2.11 10.99 -0.69
CA LEU A 90 -3.34 10.47 -1.26
C LEU A 90 -4.54 11.37 -0.90
N VAL A 91 -4.69 11.71 0.39
CA VAL A 91 -5.74 12.61 0.87
C VAL A 91 -5.63 13.99 0.22
N VAL A 92 -4.43 14.57 0.20
CA VAL A 92 -4.17 15.88 -0.41
C VAL A 92 -4.50 15.88 -1.91
N ILE A 93 -4.03 14.88 -2.65
CA ILE A 93 -4.27 14.73 -4.08
C ILE A 93 -5.76 14.58 -4.36
N PHE A 94 -6.45 13.75 -3.57
CA PHE A 94 -7.88 13.52 -3.68
C PHE A 94 -8.68 14.81 -3.50
N PHE A 95 -8.46 15.55 -2.41
CA PHE A 95 -9.20 16.79 -2.14
C PHE A 95 -8.83 17.91 -3.11
N THR A 96 -7.57 17.98 -3.54
CA THR A 96 -7.13 18.93 -4.57
C THR A 96 -7.84 18.69 -5.90
N TRP A 97 -7.95 17.43 -6.31
CA TRP A 97 -8.71 17.03 -7.48
C TRP A 97 -10.21 17.32 -7.33
N LEU A 98 -10.80 17.02 -6.17
CA LEU A 98 -12.21 17.31 -5.89
C LEU A 98 -12.50 18.83 -5.93
N ALA A 99 -11.62 19.65 -5.35
CA ALA A 99 -11.73 21.10 -5.39
C ALA A 99 -11.67 21.62 -6.82
N ARG A 100 -10.75 21.10 -7.65
CA ARG A 100 -10.68 21.43 -9.08
C ARG A 100 -11.99 21.09 -9.81
N LEU A 101 -12.57 19.91 -9.55
CA LEU A 101 -13.85 19.52 -10.14
C LEU A 101 -14.98 20.48 -9.73
N ALA A 102 -15.02 20.89 -8.46
CA ALA A 102 -16.02 21.83 -7.96
C ALA A 102 -15.88 23.22 -8.61
N ILE A 103 -14.65 23.74 -8.68
CA ILE A 103 -14.35 25.06 -9.29
C ILE A 103 -14.70 25.06 -10.78
N ASN A 104 -14.32 24.00 -11.50
CA ASN A 104 -14.59 23.86 -12.93
C ASN A 104 -16.03 23.41 -13.24
N LYS A 105 -16.85 23.17 -12.20
CA LYS A 105 -18.23 22.65 -12.31
C LYS A 105 -18.32 21.32 -13.07
N GLU A 106 -17.29 20.49 -12.96
CA GLU A 106 -17.18 19.17 -13.60
C GLU A 106 -17.70 18.03 -12.68
N LEU A 107 -18.24 18.33 -11.50
CA LEU A 107 -18.74 17.32 -10.54
C LEU A 107 -19.80 16.39 -11.15
N GLY A 108 -20.62 16.88 -12.08
CA GLY A 108 -21.61 16.07 -12.79
C GLY A 108 -21.02 15.04 -13.76
N VAL A 109 -19.72 15.10 -14.04
CA VAL A 109 -19.00 14.22 -14.98
C VAL A 109 -18.30 13.06 -14.23
N LEU A 110 -18.53 12.91 -12.93
CA LEU A 110 -18.02 11.78 -12.16
C LEU A 110 -18.54 10.46 -12.73
N ARG A 111 -17.62 9.55 -13.00
CA ARG A 111 -17.92 8.20 -13.44
C ARG A 111 -18.42 7.39 -12.26
N PHE A 112 -19.68 6.99 -12.33
CA PHE A 112 -20.25 6.02 -11.41
C PHE A 112 -20.08 4.61 -11.96
N THR A 113 -19.41 3.74 -11.21
CA THR A 113 -19.31 2.33 -11.57
C THR A 113 -20.25 1.49 -10.70
N SER A 114 -20.44 0.23 -11.09
CA SER A 114 -21.19 -0.73 -10.27
C SER A 114 -20.58 -0.94 -8.89
N LEU A 115 -19.26 -0.76 -8.74
CA LEU A 115 -18.54 -0.89 -7.47
C LEU A 115 -18.83 0.25 -6.51
N ASN A 116 -19.21 1.45 -6.97
CA ASN A 116 -19.47 2.60 -6.08
C ASN A 116 -20.53 2.27 -5.02
N ARG A 117 -21.58 1.53 -5.41
CA ARG A 117 -22.64 1.10 -4.47
C ARG A 117 -22.13 0.10 -3.43
N LEU A 118 -21.25 -0.81 -3.84
CA LEU A 118 -20.65 -1.80 -2.93
C LEU A 118 -19.67 -1.13 -1.96
N ILE A 119 -18.85 -0.20 -2.45
CA ILE A 119 -17.96 0.62 -1.62
C ILE A 119 -18.78 1.40 -0.59
N LEU A 120 -19.82 2.12 -1.03
CA LEU A 120 -20.67 2.89 -0.14
C LEU A 120 -21.36 2.01 0.90
N GLY A 121 -21.92 0.86 0.47
CA GLY A 121 -22.53 -0.10 1.38
C GLY A 121 -21.54 -0.64 2.42
N TYR A 122 -20.34 -1.02 1.99
CA TYR A 122 -19.28 -1.46 2.88
C TYR A 122 -18.88 -0.37 3.89
N THR A 123 -18.66 0.88 3.44
CA THR A 123 -18.32 2.02 4.30
C THR A 123 -19.42 2.31 5.31
N ILE A 124 -20.70 2.28 4.91
CA ILE A 124 -21.82 2.50 5.83
C ILE A 124 -21.88 1.38 6.87
N ILE A 125 -21.76 0.12 6.45
CA ILE A 125 -21.79 -1.04 7.36
C ILE A 125 -20.65 -0.95 8.38
N THR A 126 -19.42 -0.68 7.93
CA THR A 126 -18.26 -0.57 8.85
C THR A 126 -18.42 0.58 9.83
N ILE A 127 -18.94 1.74 9.39
CA ILE A 127 -19.22 2.87 10.29
C ILE A 127 -20.30 2.50 11.32
N ILE A 128 -21.43 1.92 10.90
CA ILE A 128 -22.53 1.58 11.80
C ILE A 128 -22.09 0.53 12.83
N PHE A 129 -21.40 -0.53 12.39
CA PHE A 129 -20.97 -1.60 13.29
C PHE A 129 -19.90 -1.13 14.26
N THR A 130 -19.02 -0.22 13.81
CA THR A 130 -18.02 0.40 14.68
C THR A 130 -18.64 1.36 15.69
N ALA A 131 -19.63 2.17 15.28
CA ALA A 131 -20.38 3.03 16.19
C ALA A 131 -21.11 2.21 17.27
N ARG A 132 -21.71 1.08 16.89
CA ARG A 132 -22.30 0.13 17.84
C ARG A 132 -21.24 -0.45 18.78
N GLY A 133 -20.09 -0.90 18.26
CA GLY A 133 -19.00 -1.44 19.07
C GLY A 133 -18.44 -0.42 20.07
N ILE A 134 -18.41 0.86 19.70
CA ILE A 134 -18.07 1.96 20.61
C ILE A 134 -19.11 2.10 21.73
N ILE A 135 -20.40 2.10 21.40
CA ILE A 135 -21.49 2.19 22.39
C ILE A 135 -21.48 0.98 23.34
N ALA A 136 -21.18 -0.21 22.82
CA ALA A 136 -21.07 -1.44 23.60
C ALA A 136 -19.79 -1.52 24.46
N GLY A 137 -18.86 -0.57 24.32
CA GLY A 137 -17.58 -0.58 25.03
C GLY A 137 -16.58 -1.63 24.52
N GLU A 138 -16.83 -2.21 23.34
CA GLU A 138 -15.98 -3.24 22.73
C GLU A 138 -14.83 -2.62 21.92
N VAL A 139 -14.97 -1.35 21.52
CA VAL A 139 -14.06 -0.64 20.62
C VAL A 139 -13.59 0.67 21.23
N ILE A 140 -12.29 0.92 21.13
CA ILE A 140 -11.68 2.18 21.55
C ILE A 140 -11.94 3.24 20.46
N PRO A 141 -12.69 4.33 20.73
CA PRO A 141 -13.13 5.28 19.71
C PRO A 141 -12.01 5.86 18.84
N ILE A 142 -10.93 6.32 19.47
CA ILE A 142 -9.80 6.94 18.77
C ILE A 142 -9.10 5.94 17.85
N ARG A 143 -8.98 4.68 18.28
CA ARG A 143 -8.34 3.63 17.49
C ARG A 143 -9.19 3.33 16.26
N SER A 144 -10.48 3.06 16.46
CA SER A 144 -11.40 2.78 15.37
C SER A 144 -11.51 3.92 14.36
N PHE A 145 -11.42 5.17 14.80
CA PHE A 145 -11.46 6.31 13.90
C PHE A 145 -10.31 6.28 12.89
N PHE A 146 -9.06 6.11 13.35
CA PHE A 146 -7.91 6.04 12.45
C PHE A 146 -7.95 4.83 11.52
N TYR A 147 -8.44 3.68 11.99
CA TYR A 147 -8.62 2.50 11.11
C TYR A 147 -9.73 2.70 10.07
N LEU A 148 -10.87 3.27 10.47
CA LEU A 148 -11.96 3.59 9.53
C LEU A 148 -11.49 4.61 8.49
N LEU A 149 -10.73 5.62 8.90
CA LEU A 149 -10.15 6.60 7.99
C LEU A 149 -9.29 5.90 6.94
N LYS A 150 -8.40 5.00 7.36
CA LYS A 150 -7.54 4.22 6.46
C LYS A 150 -8.33 3.32 5.50
N TYR A 151 -9.43 2.71 5.95
CA TYR A 151 -10.31 1.91 5.09
C TYR A 151 -10.96 2.76 4.00
N ILE A 152 -11.47 3.93 4.38
CA ILE A 152 -12.14 4.86 3.47
C ILE A 152 -11.12 5.44 2.49
N GLU A 153 -9.94 5.78 2.98
CA GLU A 153 -8.84 6.34 2.21
C GLU A 153 -8.42 5.42 1.06
N TYR A 154 -8.35 4.11 1.25
CA TYR A 154 -8.05 3.18 0.14
C TYR A 154 -9.07 3.25 -1.00
N PHE A 155 -10.33 3.63 -0.73
CA PHE A 155 -11.31 3.86 -1.78
C PHE A 155 -11.07 5.15 -2.57
N PHE A 156 -10.38 6.15 -2.01
CA PHE A 156 -10.01 7.37 -2.74
C PHE A 156 -9.14 7.04 -3.95
N LEU A 157 -8.22 6.08 -3.82
CA LEU A 157 -7.40 5.61 -4.93
C LEU A 157 -8.25 5.06 -6.08
N TYR A 158 -9.28 4.26 -5.75
CA TYR A 158 -10.21 3.72 -6.74
C TYR A 158 -10.97 4.83 -7.48
N PHE A 159 -11.52 5.80 -6.75
CA PHE A 159 -12.26 6.91 -7.34
C PHE A 159 -11.35 7.80 -8.21
N MET A 160 -10.15 8.10 -7.74
CA MET A 160 -9.16 8.87 -8.51
C MET A 160 -8.82 8.17 -9.82
N VAL A 161 -8.36 6.92 -9.76
CA VAL A 161 -7.94 6.19 -10.98
C VAL A 161 -9.10 6.05 -11.97
N SER A 162 -10.30 5.68 -11.51
CA SER A 162 -11.47 5.50 -12.39
C SER A 162 -11.93 6.78 -13.10
N ASN A 163 -11.74 7.95 -12.46
CA ASN A 163 -12.19 9.24 -12.99
C ASN A 163 -11.09 10.02 -13.75
N MET A 164 -9.84 9.88 -13.34
CA MET A 164 -8.71 10.64 -13.88
C MET A 164 -8.07 9.93 -15.07
N VAL A 165 -8.07 8.59 -15.10
CA VAL A 165 -7.55 7.83 -16.24
C VAL A 165 -8.61 7.74 -17.35
N ARG A 166 -8.32 8.36 -18.48
CA ARG A 166 -9.21 8.49 -19.63
C ARG A 166 -8.72 7.72 -20.84
N ASP A 167 -7.41 7.53 -20.99
CA ASP A 167 -6.82 6.90 -22.16
C ASP A 167 -5.85 5.77 -21.83
N LYS A 168 -5.60 4.95 -22.86
CA LYS A 168 -4.70 3.78 -22.76
C LYS A 168 -3.23 4.19 -22.58
N ASN A 169 -2.83 5.37 -23.03
CA ASN A 169 -1.44 5.82 -22.90
C ASN A 169 -1.12 6.21 -21.46
N GLN A 170 -2.06 6.80 -20.73
CA GLN A 170 -1.96 7.03 -19.29
C GLN A 170 -1.78 5.72 -18.53
N ILE A 171 -2.59 4.69 -18.84
CA ILE A 171 -2.45 3.36 -18.24
C ILE A 171 -1.04 2.80 -18.47
N LYS A 172 -0.55 2.86 -19.72
CA LYS A 172 0.83 2.44 -20.04
C LYS A 172 1.87 3.23 -19.24
N GLY A 173 1.71 4.54 -19.15
CA GLY A 173 2.60 5.40 -18.39
C GLY A 173 2.62 5.04 -16.90
N LEU A 174 1.46 4.80 -16.29
CA LEU A 174 1.36 4.39 -14.89
C LEU A 174 2.01 3.03 -14.66
N ILE A 175 1.80 2.05 -15.55
CA ILE A 175 2.48 0.74 -15.47
C ILE A 175 4.01 0.91 -15.57
N ILE A 176 4.48 1.76 -16.48
CA ILE A 176 5.92 2.06 -16.60
C ILE A 176 6.42 2.71 -15.31
N ALA A 177 5.69 3.66 -14.73
CA ALA A 177 6.04 4.28 -13.45
C ALA A 177 6.10 3.26 -12.30
N MET A 178 5.16 2.30 -12.26
CA MET A 178 5.21 1.20 -11.30
C MET A 178 6.46 0.34 -11.47
N PHE A 179 6.85 0.00 -12.71
CA PHE A 179 8.06 -0.76 -12.98
C PHE A 179 9.33 0.02 -12.66
N ILE A 180 9.39 1.32 -12.97
CA ILE A 180 10.49 2.19 -12.58
C ILE A 180 10.61 2.25 -11.06
N THR A 181 9.48 2.42 -10.35
CA THR A 181 9.45 2.40 -8.88
C THR A 181 9.97 1.08 -8.33
N CYS A 182 9.56 -0.06 -8.91
CA CYS A 182 10.11 -1.36 -8.55
C CYS A 182 11.62 -1.44 -8.77
N VAL A 183 12.15 -0.92 -9.88
CA VAL A 183 13.60 -0.86 -10.12
C VAL A 183 14.29 -0.03 -9.05
N ILE A 184 13.78 1.16 -8.74
CA ILE A 184 14.36 2.04 -7.70
C ILE A 184 14.37 1.32 -6.35
N VAL A 185 13.25 0.72 -5.95
CA VAL A 185 13.16 -0.06 -4.72
C VAL A 185 14.20 -1.19 -4.72
N CYS A 186 14.29 -1.99 -5.78
CA CYS A 186 15.32 -3.02 -5.89
C CYS A 186 16.73 -2.44 -5.74
N ILE A 187 17.08 -1.36 -6.46
CA ILE A 187 18.39 -0.70 -6.37
C ILE A 187 18.70 -0.29 -4.92
N THR A 188 17.73 0.28 -4.20
CA THR A 188 17.93 0.69 -2.80
C THR A 188 18.13 -0.49 -1.85
N THR A 189 17.61 -1.67 -2.18
CA THR A 189 17.75 -2.89 -1.36
C THR A 189 18.99 -3.72 -1.66
N TYR A 190 19.59 -3.58 -2.85
CA TYR A 190 20.79 -4.34 -3.23
C TYR A 190 21.98 -4.19 -2.27
N PRO A 191 22.27 -3.03 -1.67
CA PRO A 191 23.31 -2.93 -0.64
C PRO A 191 23.09 -3.90 0.54
N GLN A 192 21.84 -4.12 0.96
CA GLN A 192 21.50 -5.07 2.03
C GLN A 192 21.70 -6.52 1.55
N VAL A 193 21.30 -6.82 0.31
CA VAL A 193 21.55 -8.13 -0.33
C VAL A 193 23.05 -8.46 -0.35
N LEU A 194 23.88 -7.51 -0.76
CA LEU A 194 25.33 -7.69 -0.86
C LEU A 194 26.01 -7.90 0.50
N ARG A 195 25.43 -7.39 1.58
CA ARG A 195 25.88 -7.62 2.95
C ARG A 195 25.35 -8.94 3.54
N GLY A 196 24.48 -9.65 2.82
CA GLY A 196 23.79 -10.83 3.35
C GLY A 196 22.76 -10.50 4.43
N GLU A 197 22.35 -9.23 4.53
CA GLU A 197 21.34 -8.77 5.48
C GLU A 197 19.93 -9.09 4.96
N ARG A 198 18.98 -9.15 5.89
CA ARG A 198 17.57 -9.32 5.55
C ARG A 198 17.06 -8.04 4.91
N THR A 199 16.55 -8.12 3.67
CA THR A 199 16.13 -6.93 2.94
C THR A 199 14.84 -6.33 3.50
N THR A 200 14.85 -5.02 3.68
CA THR A 200 13.75 -4.19 4.18
C THR A 200 13.45 -3.09 3.18
N THR A 201 12.29 -2.43 3.31
CA THR A 201 12.01 -1.28 2.46
C THR A 201 12.98 -0.12 2.79
N PRO A 202 13.25 0.80 1.84
CA PRO A 202 14.31 1.80 2.00
C PRO A 202 14.04 2.91 3.03
N PHE A 203 12.78 3.16 3.40
CA PHE A 203 12.41 4.31 4.24
C PHE A 203 11.44 3.95 5.38
N GLU A 204 11.41 2.68 5.80
CA GLU A 204 10.72 2.26 7.03
C GLU A 204 11.62 2.48 8.27
N GLY A 205 11.00 2.77 9.41
CA GLY A 205 11.72 2.94 10.69
C GLY A 205 12.42 1.66 11.17
N GLU A 206 13.39 1.77 12.08
CA GLU A 206 14.08 0.60 12.64
C GLU A 206 13.10 -0.29 13.44
N PRO A 207 13.08 -1.63 13.24
CA PRO A 207 14.07 -2.49 12.57
C PRO A 207 13.78 -2.79 11.06
N GLY A 208 12.89 -2.04 10.41
CA GLY A 208 12.41 -2.25 9.05
C GLY A 208 11.36 -3.38 8.94
N GLU A 209 10.52 -3.38 7.90
CA GLU A 209 9.52 -4.44 7.66
C GLU A 209 9.83 -5.27 6.39
N PRO A 210 10.62 -6.36 6.51
CA PRO A 210 10.93 -7.23 5.37
C PRO A 210 9.70 -7.90 4.74
N ALA A 211 8.63 -8.06 5.52
CA ALA A 211 7.37 -8.62 5.05
C ALA A 211 6.68 -7.69 4.05
N THR A 212 6.77 -6.37 4.27
CA THR A 212 6.21 -5.33 3.39
C THR A 212 6.94 -5.33 2.05
N LEU A 213 8.28 -5.34 2.07
CA LEU A 213 9.08 -5.47 0.85
C LEU A 213 8.77 -6.77 0.09
N GLY A 214 8.76 -7.91 0.78
CA GLY A 214 8.49 -9.21 0.15
C GLY A 214 7.08 -9.29 -0.45
N GLY A 215 6.07 -8.72 0.23
CA GLY A 215 4.70 -8.65 -0.26
C GLY A 215 4.56 -7.77 -1.50
N TYR A 216 5.22 -6.60 -1.50
CA TYR A 216 5.27 -5.73 -2.67
C TYR A 216 5.93 -6.42 -3.87
N LEU A 217 7.12 -6.98 -3.69
CA LEU A 217 7.85 -7.65 -4.77
C LEU A 217 7.07 -8.86 -5.30
N LEU A 218 6.38 -9.61 -4.45
CA LEU A 218 5.46 -10.68 -4.88
C LEU A 218 4.42 -10.15 -5.88
N LEU A 219 3.73 -9.06 -5.54
CA LEU A 219 2.72 -8.46 -6.42
C LEU A 219 3.33 -7.90 -7.70
N MET A 220 4.48 -7.21 -7.61
CA MET A 220 5.17 -6.68 -8.79
C MET A 220 5.63 -7.79 -9.73
N MET A 221 6.21 -8.88 -9.19
CA MET A 221 6.59 -10.05 -9.97
C MET A 221 5.37 -10.71 -10.62
N ALA A 222 4.23 -10.79 -9.94
CA ALA A 222 2.97 -11.28 -10.53
C ALA A 222 2.55 -10.44 -11.75
N VAL A 223 2.60 -9.11 -11.63
CA VAL A 223 2.25 -8.18 -12.71
C VAL A 223 3.24 -8.31 -13.87
N ILE A 224 4.55 -8.31 -13.59
CA ILE A 224 5.62 -8.48 -14.60
C ILE A 224 5.43 -9.80 -15.36
N LEU A 225 5.19 -10.90 -14.65
CA LEU A 225 4.90 -12.20 -15.24
C LEU A 225 3.64 -12.15 -16.10
N GLY A 226 2.55 -11.53 -15.63
CA GLY A 226 1.33 -11.35 -16.39
C GLY A 226 1.57 -10.64 -17.74
N PHE A 227 2.33 -9.54 -17.74
CA PHE A 227 2.73 -8.86 -18.98
C PHE A 227 3.63 -9.73 -19.86
N PHE A 228 4.57 -10.46 -19.27
CA PHE A 228 5.48 -11.33 -20.01
C PHE A 228 4.75 -12.45 -20.75
N LEU A 229 3.76 -13.07 -20.10
CA LEU A 229 2.98 -14.18 -20.66
C LEU A 229 2.21 -13.79 -21.92
N TYR A 230 1.73 -12.54 -21.98
CA TYR A 230 0.94 -12.02 -23.09
C TYR A 230 1.70 -11.10 -24.04
N SER A 231 2.96 -10.77 -23.75
CA SER A 231 3.81 -9.98 -24.63
C SER A 231 4.09 -10.72 -25.94
N SER A 232 3.83 -10.04 -27.06
CA SER A 232 4.15 -10.47 -28.43
C SER A 232 5.55 -10.03 -28.89
N SER A 233 6.12 -8.98 -28.27
CA SER A 233 7.42 -8.44 -28.65
C SER A 233 8.54 -9.16 -27.91
N PHE A 234 9.55 -9.62 -28.65
CA PHE A 234 10.76 -10.21 -28.06
C PHE A 234 11.48 -9.22 -27.15
N ARG A 235 11.68 -7.97 -27.60
CA ARG A 235 12.35 -6.92 -26.82
C ARG A 235 11.64 -6.66 -25.49
N THR A 236 10.32 -6.50 -25.53
CA THR A 236 9.51 -6.30 -24.32
C THR A 236 9.57 -7.51 -23.40
N SER A 237 9.51 -8.72 -23.96
CA SER A 237 9.62 -9.96 -23.19
C SER A 237 10.99 -10.07 -22.50
N LEU A 238 12.06 -9.72 -23.21
CA LEU A 238 13.42 -9.70 -22.66
C LEU A 238 13.55 -8.68 -21.52
N CYS A 239 13.07 -7.44 -21.71
CA CYS A 239 13.06 -6.43 -20.65
C CYS A 239 12.31 -6.90 -19.40
N LEU A 240 11.15 -7.56 -19.58
CA LEU A 240 10.35 -8.09 -18.46
C LEU A 240 11.05 -9.25 -17.75
N ILE A 241 11.72 -10.14 -18.48
CA ILE A 241 12.54 -11.21 -17.87
C ILE A 241 13.69 -10.61 -17.08
N VAL A 242 14.42 -9.65 -17.65
CA VAL A 242 15.54 -8.98 -16.96
C VAL A 242 15.03 -8.30 -15.69
N LEU A 243 13.89 -7.62 -15.74
CA LEU A 243 13.28 -6.99 -14.57
C LEU A 243 12.86 -8.03 -13.52
N LEU A 244 12.30 -9.17 -13.93
CA LEU A 244 11.94 -10.26 -13.02
C LEU A 244 13.17 -10.83 -12.32
N LEU A 245 14.25 -11.07 -13.07
CA LEU A 245 15.52 -11.55 -12.54
C LEU A 245 16.19 -10.51 -11.63
N PHE A 246 16.04 -9.22 -11.92
CA PHE A 246 16.54 -8.13 -11.09
C PHE A 246 15.75 -8.01 -9.77
N ALA A 247 14.46 -8.30 -9.77
CA ALA A 247 13.63 -8.31 -8.55
C ALA A 247 13.83 -9.56 -7.68
N ALA A 248 14.32 -10.66 -8.25
CA ALA A 248 14.43 -11.94 -7.56
C ALA A 248 15.39 -11.93 -6.34
N PRO A 249 16.61 -11.36 -6.39
CA PRO A 249 17.49 -11.35 -5.22
C PRO A 249 16.91 -10.53 -4.05
N PRO A 250 16.44 -9.28 -4.22
CA PRO A 250 15.75 -8.56 -3.14
C PRO A 250 14.57 -9.31 -2.56
N PHE A 251 13.78 -10.00 -3.40
CA PHE A 251 12.66 -10.83 -2.96
C PHE A 251 13.12 -12.03 -2.12
N ILE A 252 14.13 -12.77 -2.60
CA ILE A 252 14.70 -13.91 -1.88
C ILE A 252 15.32 -13.44 -0.56
N PHE A 253 16.11 -12.38 -0.53
CA PHE A 253 16.74 -11.92 0.71
C PHE A 253 15.79 -11.16 1.66
N SER A 254 14.51 -10.98 1.29
CA SER A 254 13.50 -10.45 2.23
C SER A 254 13.24 -11.40 3.39
N LEU A 255 13.54 -12.70 3.20
CA LEU A 255 13.32 -13.76 4.19
C LEU A 255 11.88 -13.73 4.74
N SER A 256 10.93 -13.27 3.92
CA SER A 256 9.52 -13.19 4.25
C SER A 256 8.84 -14.51 3.89
N ARG A 257 8.60 -15.33 4.92
CA ARG A 257 7.92 -16.63 4.79
C ARG A 257 6.56 -16.51 4.12
N ALA A 258 5.77 -15.49 4.48
CA ALA A 258 4.47 -15.23 3.88
C ALA A 258 4.59 -14.94 2.38
N SER A 259 5.63 -14.21 1.97
CA SER A 259 5.87 -13.88 0.57
C SER A 259 6.32 -15.11 -0.23
N TYR A 260 7.18 -15.97 0.34
CA TYR A 260 7.53 -17.25 -0.28
C TYR A 260 6.34 -18.17 -0.43
N MET A 261 5.54 -18.31 0.64
CA MET A 261 4.30 -19.09 0.60
C MET A 261 3.32 -18.52 -0.41
N GLY A 262 3.23 -17.20 -0.57
CA GLY A 262 2.37 -16.54 -1.56
C GLY A 262 2.85 -16.69 -3.00
N PHE A 263 4.15 -16.90 -3.22
CA PHE A 263 4.73 -17.10 -4.56
C PHE A 263 4.18 -18.35 -5.26
N VAL A 264 3.96 -19.44 -4.52
CA VAL A 264 3.45 -20.69 -5.09
C VAL A 264 1.99 -20.55 -5.57
N PRO A 265 1.01 -20.10 -4.75
CA PRO A 265 -0.35 -19.81 -5.21
C PRO A 265 -0.40 -18.78 -6.35
N MET A 266 0.47 -17.77 -6.33
CA MET A 266 0.59 -16.81 -7.44
C MET A 266 0.92 -17.54 -8.75
N LEU A 267 1.97 -18.37 -8.77
CA LEU A 267 2.34 -19.14 -9.96
C LEU A 267 1.26 -20.14 -10.37
N LEU A 268 0.66 -20.86 -9.42
CA LEU A 268 -0.43 -21.81 -9.70
C LEU A 268 -1.63 -21.10 -10.34
N THR A 269 -2.01 -19.94 -9.80
CA THR A 269 -3.12 -19.12 -10.32
C THR A 269 -2.82 -18.64 -11.74
N LEU A 270 -1.62 -18.10 -11.97
CA LEU A 270 -1.20 -17.69 -13.32
C LEU A 270 -1.17 -18.89 -14.28
N THR A 271 -0.70 -20.05 -13.84
CA THR A 271 -0.65 -21.27 -14.65
C THR A 271 -2.04 -21.77 -15.01
N PHE A 272 -2.99 -21.69 -14.08
CA PHE A 272 -4.37 -22.12 -14.28
C PHE A 272 -5.15 -21.19 -15.21
N LEU A 273 -5.01 -19.87 -15.02
CA LEU A 273 -5.77 -18.87 -15.79
C LEU A 273 -5.16 -18.58 -17.17
N THR A 274 -3.85 -18.76 -17.33
CA THR A 274 -3.16 -18.38 -18.56
C THR A 274 -3.35 -19.40 -19.67
N LYS A 275 -3.73 -18.91 -20.86
CA LYS A 275 -3.82 -19.72 -22.09
C LYS A 275 -2.55 -19.67 -22.95
N LYS A 276 -1.66 -18.69 -22.75
CA LYS A 276 -0.44 -18.48 -23.56
C LYS A 276 0.83 -18.77 -22.76
N LYS A 277 1.83 -19.43 -23.37
CA LYS A 277 3.12 -19.72 -22.69
C LYS A 277 2.98 -20.51 -21.37
N ARG A 278 1.88 -21.23 -21.16
CA ARG A 278 1.60 -22.02 -19.95
C ARG A 278 2.70 -23.02 -19.62
N GLY A 279 3.33 -23.62 -20.64
CA GLY A 279 4.46 -24.53 -20.47
C GLY A 279 5.64 -23.90 -19.72
N ILE A 280 5.91 -22.60 -19.91
CA ILE A 280 7.00 -21.90 -19.20
C ILE A 280 6.72 -21.84 -17.70
N LEU A 281 5.46 -21.62 -17.30
CA LEU A 281 5.07 -21.60 -15.89
C LEU A 281 5.14 -22.98 -15.25
N ILE A 282 4.74 -24.03 -15.98
CA ILE A 282 4.85 -25.42 -15.52
C ILE A 282 6.33 -25.79 -15.31
N VAL A 283 7.19 -25.47 -16.28
CA VAL A 283 8.64 -25.67 -16.15
C VAL A 283 9.18 -24.86 -14.97
N GLY A 284 8.74 -23.62 -14.78
CA GLY A 284 9.12 -22.80 -13.62
C GLY A 284 8.73 -23.42 -12.29
N LEU A 285 7.52 -24.00 -12.18
CA LEU A 285 7.06 -24.72 -10.98
C LEU A 285 7.89 -25.99 -10.73
N ILE A 286 8.18 -26.76 -11.77
CA ILE A 286 9.03 -27.95 -11.68
C ILE A 286 10.43 -27.56 -11.21
N LEU A 287 11.05 -26.55 -11.84
CA LEU A 287 12.36 -26.05 -11.45
C LEU A 287 12.39 -25.57 -10.00
N LEU A 288 11.35 -24.86 -9.55
CA LEU A 288 11.25 -24.41 -8.16
C LEU A 288 11.20 -25.60 -7.19
N GLY A 289 10.42 -26.64 -7.52
CA GLY A 289 10.40 -27.90 -6.77
C GLY A 289 11.75 -28.60 -6.76
N THR A 290 12.39 -28.74 -7.92
CA THR A 290 13.70 -29.37 -8.07
C THR A 290 14.79 -28.60 -7.31
N PHE A 291 14.81 -27.26 -7.37
CA PHE A 291 15.78 -26.45 -6.62
C PHE A 291 15.62 -26.60 -5.12
N TYR A 292 14.38 -26.73 -4.64
CA TYR A 292 14.10 -27.01 -3.24
C TYR A 292 14.62 -28.40 -2.84
N THR A 293 14.30 -29.45 -3.60
CA THR A 293 14.73 -30.83 -3.28
C THR A 293 16.22 -31.06 -3.46
N ALA A 294 16.86 -30.38 -4.40
CA ALA A 294 18.30 -30.50 -4.68
C ALA A 294 19.17 -29.71 -3.70
N GLY A 295 18.58 -28.97 -2.76
CA GLY A 295 19.32 -28.21 -1.75
C GLY A 295 20.11 -27.03 -2.32
N ILE A 296 19.76 -26.52 -3.49
CA ILE A 296 20.48 -25.44 -4.19
C ILE A 296 20.13 -24.05 -3.60
N MET A 297 19.05 -23.95 -2.82
CA MET A 297 18.65 -22.70 -2.17
C MET A 297 19.71 -22.20 -1.16
N PRO A 298 19.88 -20.87 -1.00
CA PRO A 298 20.75 -20.31 0.05
C PRO A 298 20.36 -20.83 1.44
N GLU A 299 21.36 -21.07 2.29
CA GLU A 299 21.12 -21.60 3.65
C GLU A 299 20.21 -20.68 4.48
N SER A 300 20.33 -19.36 4.33
CA SER A 300 19.45 -18.39 5.00
C SER A 300 17.97 -18.57 4.64
N VAL A 301 17.66 -19.00 3.41
CA VAL A 301 16.30 -19.29 2.95
C VAL A 301 15.80 -20.59 3.55
N LYS A 302 16.64 -21.65 3.55
CA LYS A 302 16.29 -22.95 4.13
C LYS A 302 16.04 -22.82 5.63
N GLU A 303 16.96 -22.16 6.34
CA GLU A 303 16.84 -21.88 7.76
C GLU A 303 15.55 -21.10 8.05
N ARG A 304 15.26 -20.07 7.25
CA ARG A 304 14.05 -19.27 7.43
C ARG A 304 12.75 -20.08 7.25
N ILE A 305 12.72 -20.99 6.28
CA ILE A 305 11.57 -21.88 6.08
C ILE A 305 11.48 -22.87 7.25
N GLY A 306 12.62 -23.47 7.64
CA GLY A 306 12.73 -24.47 8.70
C GLY A 306 12.28 -23.96 10.07
N ILE A 307 12.71 -22.75 10.48
CA ILE A 307 12.34 -22.14 11.76
C ILE A 307 10.82 -22.04 11.95
N THR A 308 10.02 -21.98 10.87
CA THR A 308 8.55 -21.94 10.95
C THR A 308 7.95 -23.12 11.73
N PHE A 309 8.58 -24.30 11.62
CA PHE A 309 8.12 -25.54 12.21
C PHE A 309 8.87 -25.92 13.48
N ILE A 310 9.61 -24.98 14.06
CA ILE A 310 10.40 -25.17 15.28
C ILE A 310 9.87 -24.19 16.32
N GLY A 311 9.28 -24.71 17.40
CA GLY A 311 8.73 -23.85 18.44
C GLY A 311 7.78 -24.56 19.40
N LYS A 312 6.74 -23.84 19.84
CA LYS A 312 5.74 -24.38 20.76
C LYS A 312 4.72 -25.21 19.98
N GLU A 313 4.16 -26.24 20.61
CA GLU A 313 3.03 -26.95 20.03
C GLU A 313 1.78 -26.06 20.02
N TYR A 314 1.21 -25.84 18.84
CA TYR A 314 -0.09 -25.23 18.66
C TYR A 314 -1.07 -26.25 18.08
N ARG A 315 -2.34 -26.13 18.48
CA ARG A 315 -3.41 -26.97 17.95
C ARG A 315 -4.09 -26.27 16.79
N VAL A 316 -4.01 -26.85 15.59
CA VAL A 316 -4.70 -26.38 14.37
C VAL A 316 -5.80 -27.39 14.03
N GLY A 317 -6.99 -27.17 14.58
CA GLY A 317 -8.11 -28.11 14.42
C GLY A 317 -7.81 -29.48 15.06
N PRO A 318 -7.84 -30.59 14.30
CA PRO A 318 -7.50 -31.91 14.82
C PRO A 318 -5.98 -32.17 14.87
N VAL A 319 -5.16 -31.35 14.22
CA VAL A 319 -3.72 -31.60 14.08
C VAL A 319 -2.94 -30.76 15.08
N ARG A 320 -1.89 -31.35 15.68
CA ARG A 320 -0.88 -30.64 16.47
C ARG A 320 0.32 -30.36 15.59
N MET A 321 0.79 -29.13 15.60
CA MET A 321 1.97 -28.72 14.85
C MET A 321 2.85 -27.87 15.74
N GLU A 322 4.15 -28.13 15.72
CA GLU A 322 5.14 -27.23 16.30
C GLU A 322 5.27 -26.02 15.39
N LEU A 323 5.06 -24.84 15.97
CA LEU A 323 5.14 -23.58 15.24
C LEU A 323 5.91 -22.54 16.04
N GLU A 324 6.64 -21.72 15.32
CA GLU A 324 7.27 -20.53 15.88
C GLU A 324 6.21 -19.53 16.37
N GLU A 325 6.59 -18.70 17.35
CA GLU A 325 5.68 -17.83 18.10
C GLU A 325 4.81 -16.92 17.22
N SER A 326 5.39 -16.30 16.19
CA SER A 326 4.62 -15.45 15.27
C SER A 326 3.54 -16.22 14.50
N ALA A 327 3.84 -17.45 14.04
CA ALA A 327 2.88 -18.28 13.33
C ALA A 327 1.79 -18.82 14.26
N GLY A 328 2.17 -19.24 15.47
CA GLY A 328 1.25 -19.69 16.50
C GLY A 328 0.26 -18.61 16.94
N VAL A 329 0.74 -17.38 17.20
CA VAL A 329 -0.12 -16.24 17.57
C VAL A 329 -1.14 -15.91 16.47
N ARG A 330 -0.79 -16.06 15.20
CA ARG A 330 -1.75 -15.86 14.09
C ARG A 330 -2.86 -16.91 14.14
N ILE A 331 -2.54 -18.18 14.38
CA ILE A 331 -3.53 -19.25 14.50
C ILE A 331 -4.46 -18.99 15.70
N GLU A 332 -3.89 -18.63 16.85
CA GLU A 332 -4.68 -18.27 18.03
C GLU A 332 -5.59 -17.07 17.75
N SER A 333 -5.09 -16.07 17.03
CA SER A 333 -5.87 -14.89 16.62
C SER A 333 -7.04 -15.28 15.72
N TRP A 334 -6.83 -16.15 14.72
CA TRP A 334 -7.90 -16.69 13.86
C TRP A 334 -8.91 -17.52 14.65
N GLN A 335 -8.47 -18.38 15.57
CA GLN A 335 -9.36 -19.18 16.41
C GLN A 335 -10.19 -18.30 17.35
N SER A 336 -9.57 -17.28 17.94
CA SER A 336 -10.25 -16.29 18.76
C SER A 336 -11.29 -15.50 17.96
N MET A 337 -10.94 -15.09 16.73
CA MET A 337 -11.86 -14.41 15.82
C MET A 337 -13.07 -15.29 15.51
N LEU A 338 -12.88 -16.56 15.14
CA LEU A 338 -13.98 -17.47 14.84
C LEU A 338 -14.90 -17.67 16.04
N LYS A 339 -14.35 -17.79 17.25
CA LYS A 339 -15.15 -17.88 18.49
C LYS A 339 -15.97 -16.62 18.75
N LYS A 340 -15.42 -15.43 18.46
CA LYS A 340 -16.13 -14.16 18.57
C LYS A 340 -17.21 -14.02 17.50
N LEU A 341 -16.92 -14.37 16.25
CA LEU A 341 -17.85 -14.27 15.12
C LEU A 341 -19.17 -15.00 15.41
N VAL A 342 -19.13 -16.15 16.08
CA VAL A 342 -20.33 -16.90 16.50
C VAL A 342 -21.23 -16.10 17.46
N LYS A 343 -20.66 -15.22 18.29
CA LYS A 343 -21.40 -14.40 19.26
C LYS A 343 -22.15 -13.24 18.62
N SER A 344 -21.67 -12.71 17.49
CA SER A 344 -22.29 -11.59 16.77
C SER A 344 -22.13 -11.77 15.25
N PRO A 345 -22.82 -12.77 14.65
CA PRO A 345 -22.58 -13.15 13.25
C PRO A 345 -23.10 -12.12 12.25
N LEU A 346 -24.16 -11.38 12.60
CA LEU A 346 -24.78 -10.38 11.72
C LEU A 346 -24.24 -8.97 11.93
N TRP A 347 -23.90 -8.62 13.17
CA TRP A 347 -23.57 -7.25 13.56
C TRP A 347 -22.07 -7.05 13.80
N GLY A 348 -21.29 -8.13 13.94
CA GLY A 348 -19.87 -8.06 14.25
C GLY A 348 -19.59 -7.33 15.57
N PHE A 349 -18.34 -6.88 15.70
CA PHE A 349 -17.82 -6.13 16.85
C PHE A 349 -17.30 -4.73 16.45
N GLY A 350 -17.46 -4.35 15.19
CA GLY A 350 -16.85 -3.14 14.63
C GLY A 350 -15.35 -3.28 14.36
N VAL A 351 -14.80 -2.28 13.66
CA VAL A 351 -13.37 -2.25 13.30
C VAL A 351 -12.53 -2.17 14.58
N THR A 352 -11.59 -3.12 14.74
CA THR A 352 -10.77 -3.37 15.96
C THR A 352 -11.47 -4.00 17.17
N GLY A 353 -12.77 -4.30 17.11
CA GLY A 353 -13.51 -4.88 18.26
C GLY A 353 -13.15 -6.34 18.59
N ILE A 354 -12.48 -7.02 17.66
CA ILE A 354 -11.99 -8.40 17.86
C ILE A 354 -10.77 -8.42 18.79
N GLY A 355 -10.11 -7.27 19.00
CA GLY A 355 -8.94 -7.13 19.87
C GLY A 355 -7.63 -7.15 19.07
N PHE A 356 -6.53 -7.53 19.72
CA PHE A 356 -5.25 -7.62 19.03
C PHE A 356 -5.22 -8.82 18.08
N PHE A 357 -4.93 -8.54 16.82
CA PHE A 357 -4.66 -9.53 15.79
C PHE A 357 -3.28 -9.23 15.21
N LEU A 358 -2.34 -10.16 15.38
CA LEU A 358 -0.96 -9.96 14.93
C LEU A 358 -0.94 -9.89 13.38
N ASP A 359 -0.52 -8.73 12.85
CA ASP A 359 -0.45 -8.40 11.41
C ASP A 359 -1.78 -8.38 10.64
N GLY A 360 -2.92 -8.42 11.32
CA GLY A 360 -4.25 -8.38 10.71
C GLY A 360 -5.11 -7.32 11.37
N GLN A 361 -4.67 -6.07 11.28
CA GLN A 361 -5.39 -4.93 11.85
C GLN A 361 -6.70 -4.61 11.10
N TYR A 362 -6.97 -5.35 10.01
CA TYR A 362 -8.03 -5.11 9.05
C TYR A 362 -9.22 -6.10 9.16
N PHE A 363 -9.29 -6.89 10.23
CA PHE A 363 -10.29 -7.96 10.42
C PHE A 363 -11.24 -7.71 11.59
#